data_AF-A0AB37U8U5-F1
#
_entry.id   AF-A0AB37U8U5-F1
#
_cell.length_a   1.000
_cell.length_b   1.000
_cell.length_c   1.000
_cell.angle_alpha   90.00
_cell.angle_beta   90.00
_cell.angle_gamma   90.00
#
_symmetry.space_group_name_H-M   'P 1'
#
loop_
_entity.id
_entity.type
_entity.pdbx_description
1 polymer ?
#
loop_
_entity_poly.entity_id
_entity_poly.type
_entity_poly.pdbx_seq_one_letter_code
_entity_poly.pdbx_strand_id
1 'polypeptide(L)'
;MMLKPRLPDSSSAPRWLQKIQFVRNSIAYIDSAQRYGDIFNAPVVGNHDVVLFVSNPQALQRIFTSDTKQFVAPPNQVLQPIVGDYSIFTLEDPRHRRERRLLMPPFHGERMQTYGQLICELVDKAMSSLSIGTRFSARTLAQEISLEVILKVVFGIDREDCFDRLKSLMTNFTDSLDLSENQQASPYKALRTSFDIFVKTHKLGLEIVGDSLALETYTPLIWLNSVIITLN
;
A
#
# COMPACT_ATOMS: atom_id res chain seq x y z
N MET A 1 -24.82 22.68 27.12
CA MET A 1 -24.56 21.26 27.41
C MET A 1 -24.09 20.61 26.12
N MET A 2 -22.77 20.48 25.91
CA MET A 2 -22.23 19.83 24.71
C MET A 2 -22.36 18.33 24.87
N LEU A 3 -23.23 17.69 24.08
CA LEU A 3 -23.34 16.24 24.02
C LEU A 3 -21.99 15.68 23.59
N LYS A 4 -21.32 14.95 24.47
CA LYS A 4 -20.11 14.21 24.13
C LYS A 4 -20.51 13.19 23.06
N PRO A 5 -19.97 13.25 21.84
CA PRO A 5 -20.38 12.34 20.78
C PRO A 5 -20.14 10.90 21.26
N ARG A 6 -21.19 10.08 21.22
CA ARG A 6 -21.10 8.67 21.57
C ARG A 6 -20.26 8.00 20.51
N LEU A 7 -19.12 7.43 20.92
CA LEU A 7 -18.29 6.65 20.01
C LEU A 7 -19.06 5.40 19.56
N PRO A 8 -18.87 4.97 18.30
CA PRO A 8 -19.43 3.71 17.81
C PRO A 8 -18.96 2.52 18.63
N ASP A 9 -19.69 1.41 18.52
CA ASP A 9 -19.36 0.17 19.21
C ASP A 9 -17.96 -0.34 18.79
N SER A 10 -17.28 -1.02 19.72
CA SER A 10 -15.91 -1.48 19.53
C SER A 10 -15.67 -2.82 20.19
N SER A 11 -14.60 -3.51 19.77
CA SER A 11 -14.18 -4.73 20.42
C SER A 11 -13.68 -4.48 21.83
N SER A 12 -14.16 -5.28 22.78
CA SER A 12 -13.71 -5.29 24.18
C SER A 12 -12.35 -5.97 24.37
N ALA A 13 -11.78 -6.59 23.33
CA ALA A 13 -10.48 -7.23 23.39
C ALA A 13 -9.35 -6.21 23.66
N PRO A 14 -8.24 -6.61 24.32
CA PRO A 14 -7.10 -5.72 24.53
C PRO A 14 -6.55 -5.15 23.22
N ARG A 15 -6.17 -3.87 23.20
CA ARG A 15 -5.71 -3.17 21.98
C ARG A 15 -4.53 -3.85 21.30
N TRP A 16 -3.56 -4.33 22.06
CA TRP A 16 -2.38 -5.04 21.53
C TRP A 16 -2.78 -6.32 20.79
N LEU A 17 -3.79 -7.04 21.28
CA LEU A 17 -4.28 -8.26 20.65
C LEU A 17 -5.00 -7.93 19.34
N GLN A 18 -5.81 -6.87 19.33
CA GLN A 18 -6.44 -6.38 18.10
C GLN A 18 -5.40 -5.93 17.07
N LYS A 19 -4.35 -5.22 17.49
CA LYS A 19 -3.21 -4.85 16.62
C LYS A 19 -2.53 -6.09 16.03
N ILE A 20 -2.24 -7.11 16.85
CA ILE A 20 -1.65 -8.37 16.35
C ILE A 20 -2.58 -9.07 15.36
N GLN A 21 -3.89 -9.14 15.64
CA GLN A 21 -4.86 -9.74 14.73
C GLN A 21 -4.92 -9.01 13.40
N PHE A 22 -4.98 -7.67 13.44
CA PHE A 22 -4.97 -6.83 12.25
C PHE A 22 -3.68 -6.95 11.43
N VAL A 23 -2.51 -6.99 12.09
CA VAL A 23 -1.21 -7.16 11.42
C VAL A 23 -1.08 -8.55 10.80
N ARG A 24 -1.61 -9.60 11.44
CA ARG A 24 -1.54 -10.96 10.92
C ARG A 24 -2.50 -11.21 9.77
N ASN A 25 -3.72 -10.68 9.85
CA ASN A 25 -4.74 -10.82 8.83
C ASN A 25 -5.76 -9.68 8.96
N SER A 26 -5.51 -8.57 8.26
CA SER A 26 -6.36 -7.39 8.30
C SER A 26 -7.76 -7.66 7.75
N ILE A 27 -7.87 -8.47 6.70
CA ILE A 27 -9.14 -8.83 6.07
C ILE A 27 -10.02 -9.60 7.05
N ALA A 28 -9.50 -10.70 7.62
CA ALA A 28 -10.25 -11.49 8.58
C ALA A 28 -10.62 -10.70 9.84
N TYR A 29 -9.74 -9.77 10.28
CA TYR A 29 -10.07 -8.86 11.36
C TYR A 29 -11.26 -7.96 10.99
N ILE A 30 -11.22 -7.30 9.84
CA ILE A 30 -12.29 -6.40 9.36
C ILE A 30 -13.60 -7.18 9.19
N ASP A 31 -13.56 -8.37 8.59
CA ASP A 31 -14.73 -9.23 8.42
C ASP A 31 -15.35 -9.61 9.77
N SER A 32 -14.52 -10.01 10.74
CA SER A 32 -15.00 -10.31 12.09
C SER A 32 -15.57 -9.09 12.81
N ALA A 33 -15.08 -7.89 12.48
CA ALA A 33 -15.48 -6.64 13.08
C ALA A 33 -16.79 -6.07 12.49
N GLN A 34 -17.27 -6.58 11.36
CA GLN A 34 -18.59 -6.22 10.81
C GLN A 34 -19.74 -6.43 11.82
N ARG A 35 -19.55 -7.32 12.80
CA ARG A 35 -20.51 -7.54 13.90
C ARG A 35 -20.79 -6.29 14.76
N TYR A 36 -19.90 -5.29 14.73
CA TYR A 36 -20.06 -4.02 15.43
C TYR A 36 -20.81 -2.97 14.60
N GLY A 37 -21.31 -3.34 13.41
CA GLY A 37 -22.04 -2.49 12.49
C GLY A 37 -21.16 -1.84 11.42
N ASP A 38 -21.80 -1.01 10.58
CA ASP A 38 -21.16 -0.38 9.42
C ASP A 38 -20.16 0.74 9.77
N ILE A 39 -20.14 1.17 11.03
CA ILE A 39 -19.20 2.15 11.57
C ILE A 39 -18.77 1.65 12.94
N PHE A 40 -17.49 1.35 13.10
CA PHE A 40 -16.94 0.85 14.37
C PHE A 40 -15.58 1.47 14.67
N ASN A 41 -15.26 1.58 15.95
CA ASN A 41 -13.95 2.07 16.39
C ASN A 41 -12.98 0.89 16.60
N ALA A 42 -11.84 0.93 15.91
CA ALA A 42 -10.78 -0.07 16.02
C ALA A 42 -9.41 0.62 15.97
N PRO A 43 -8.82 1.00 17.13
CA PRO A 43 -7.52 1.67 17.20
C PRO A 43 -6.35 0.70 16.93
N VAL A 44 -6.36 0.10 15.73
CA VAL A 44 -5.37 -0.89 15.25
C VAL A 44 -4.35 -0.30 14.29
N VAL A 45 -4.62 0.89 13.74
CA VAL A 45 -3.72 1.63 12.84
C VAL A 45 -3.11 2.82 13.59
N GLY A 46 -1.78 2.93 13.55
CA GLY A 46 -1.05 4.02 14.22
C GLY A 46 -1.23 4.04 15.75
N ASN A 47 -1.03 5.22 16.33
CA ASN A 47 -1.12 5.48 17.78
C ASN A 47 -2.28 6.43 18.11
N HIS A 48 -3.42 6.22 17.48
CA HIS A 48 -4.63 6.99 17.75
C HIS A 48 -5.60 6.21 18.64
N ASP A 49 -6.22 6.89 19.60
CA ASP A 49 -7.24 6.30 20.47
C ASP A 49 -8.57 6.03 19.76
N VAL A 50 -8.82 6.75 18.67
CA VAL A 50 -10.03 6.65 17.84
C VAL A 50 -9.61 6.47 16.39
N VAL A 51 -9.95 5.33 15.81
CA VAL A 51 -9.77 4.99 14.40
C VAL A 51 -11.06 4.36 13.93
N LEU A 52 -11.81 5.09 13.12
CA LEU A 52 -13.13 4.66 12.66
C LEU A 52 -12.99 3.93 11.33
N PHE A 53 -13.48 2.69 11.30
CA PHE A 53 -13.73 1.97 10.06
C PHE A 53 -15.15 2.29 9.62
N VAL A 54 -15.30 2.68 8.36
CA VAL A 54 -16.58 3.13 7.79
C VAL A 54 -16.86 2.30 6.54
N SER A 55 -17.92 1.49 6.57
CA SER A 55 -18.45 0.76 5.41
C SER A 55 -19.85 1.22 5.03
N ASN A 56 -20.49 2.07 5.84
CA ASN A 56 -21.83 2.57 5.56
C ASN A 56 -21.86 3.41 4.26
N PRO A 57 -22.66 3.07 3.25
CA PRO A 57 -22.64 3.76 1.95
C PRO A 57 -22.97 5.25 2.03
N GLN A 58 -23.91 5.65 2.89
CA GLN A 58 -24.29 7.06 3.04
C GLN A 58 -23.19 7.85 3.76
N ALA A 59 -22.54 7.26 4.75
CA ALA A 59 -21.40 7.88 5.42
C ALA A 59 -20.20 8.02 4.48
N LEU A 60 -19.88 6.98 3.70
CA LEU A 60 -18.84 7.03 2.68
C LEU A 60 -19.13 8.11 1.63
N GLN A 61 -20.36 8.19 1.12
CA GLN A 61 -20.76 9.25 0.20
C GLN A 61 -20.47 10.63 0.79
N ARG A 62 -20.88 10.88 2.04
CA ARG A 62 -20.59 12.15 2.72
C ARG A 62 -19.09 12.41 2.84
N ILE A 63 -18.31 11.43 3.29
CA ILE A 63 -16.85 11.56 3.42
C ILE A 63 -16.20 11.94 2.09
N PHE A 64 -16.62 11.31 0.98
CA PHE A 64 -16.04 11.56 -0.34
C PHE A 64 -16.58 12.81 -1.06
N THR A 65 -17.76 13.33 -0.68
CA THR A 65 -18.36 14.53 -1.31
C THR A 65 -18.24 15.82 -0.49
N SER A 66 -17.95 15.72 0.81
CA SER A 66 -17.80 16.88 1.69
C SER A 66 -16.58 17.73 1.32
N ASP A 67 -16.60 19.01 1.73
CA ASP A 67 -15.44 19.91 1.60
C ASP A 67 -14.24 19.30 2.35
N THR A 68 -13.06 19.39 1.74
CA THR A 68 -11.76 19.00 2.30
C THR A 68 -11.43 19.64 3.65
N LYS A 69 -12.14 20.72 4.03
CA LYS A 69 -12.05 21.30 5.39
C LYS A 69 -12.64 20.41 6.49
N GLN A 70 -13.56 19.50 6.14
CA GLN A 70 -14.18 18.57 7.09
C GLN A 70 -13.45 17.23 7.16
N PHE A 71 -12.98 16.73 6.01
CA PHE A 71 -12.21 15.49 5.91
C PHE A 71 -10.92 15.75 5.14
N VAL A 72 -9.79 15.62 5.84
CA VAL A 72 -8.45 15.82 5.28
C VAL A 72 -7.82 14.45 5.04
N ALA A 73 -7.31 14.23 3.82
CA ALA A 73 -6.42 13.13 3.52
C ALA A 73 -4.98 13.62 3.68
N PRO A 74 -4.27 13.28 4.78
CA PRO A 74 -2.91 13.71 4.99
C PRO A 74 -1.96 13.06 3.96
N PRO A 75 -0.81 13.69 3.67
CA PRO A 75 0.19 13.10 2.78
C PRO A 75 0.74 11.80 3.37
N ASN A 76 1.11 10.86 2.50
CA ASN A 76 1.62 9.57 2.91
C ASN A 76 3.15 9.63 3.12
N GLN A 77 3.57 10.15 4.26
CA GLN A 77 4.99 10.27 4.62
C GLN A 77 5.71 8.92 4.70
N VAL A 78 4.98 7.81 4.91
CA VAL A 78 5.58 6.46 4.90
C VAL A 78 6.21 6.12 3.55
N LEU A 79 5.68 6.69 2.45
CA LEU A 79 6.24 6.48 1.11
C LEU A 79 7.40 7.42 0.78
N GLN A 80 7.65 8.46 1.58
CA GLN A 80 8.65 9.49 1.28
C GLN A 80 10.06 8.94 1.00
N PRO A 81 10.59 7.95 1.74
CA PRO A 81 11.92 7.38 1.45
C PRO A 81 12.00 6.68 0.09
N ILE A 82 10.85 6.28 -0.46
CA ILE A 82 10.74 5.57 -1.75
C ILE A 82 10.54 6.58 -2.88
N VAL A 83 9.57 7.47 -2.74
CA VAL A 83 9.10 8.33 -3.85
C VAL A 83 9.71 9.74 -3.82
N GLY A 84 10.39 10.10 -2.74
CA GLY A 84 11.00 11.42 -2.54
C GLY A 84 10.00 12.52 -2.16
N ASP A 85 10.54 13.67 -1.76
CA ASP A 85 9.79 14.78 -1.16
C ASP A 85 8.80 15.47 -2.11
N TYR A 86 9.05 15.38 -3.41
CA TYR A 86 8.28 16.04 -4.46
C TYR A 86 7.27 15.13 -5.16
N SER A 87 7.07 13.91 -4.65
CA SER A 87 6.08 13.00 -5.19
C SER A 87 4.66 13.48 -4.90
N ILE A 88 3.73 13.19 -5.81
CA ILE A 88 2.30 13.42 -5.56
C ILE A 88 1.81 12.73 -4.27
N PHE A 89 2.45 11.64 -3.82
CA PHE A 89 2.05 10.95 -2.59
C PHE A 89 2.49 11.67 -1.30
N THR A 90 3.46 12.57 -1.38
CA THR A 90 4.04 13.30 -0.23
C THR A 90 3.63 14.77 -0.18
N LEU A 91 3.07 15.30 -1.28
CA LEU A 91 2.68 16.70 -1.39
C LEU A 91 1.34 16.99 -0.71
N GLU A 92 1.21 18.22 -0.19
CA GLU A 92 -0.01 18.73 0.41
C GLU A 92 -0.75 19.74 -0.49
N ASP A 93 -2.07 19.69 -0.38
CA ASP A 93 -3.08 20.64 -0.84
C ASP A 93 -2.77 21.43 -2.15
N PRO A 94 -2.37 22.72 -2.22
CA PRO A 94 -2.24 23.41 -3.51
C PRO A 94 -1.20 22.78 -4.44
N ARG A 95 -0.11 22.24 -3.88
CA ARG A 95 0.96 21.58 -4.65
C ARG A 95 0.48 20.23 -5.16
N HIS A 96 -0.16 19.44 -4.30
CA HIS A 96 -0.77 18.17 -4.70
C HIS A 96 -1.77 18.36 -5.86
N ARG A 97 -2.66 19.38 -5.77
CA ARG A 97 -3.64 19.69 -6.83
C ARG A 97 -2.98 20.09 -8.14
N ARG A 98 -1.90 20.89 -8.09
CA ARG A 98 -1.13 21.30 -9.26
C ARG A 98 -0.50 20.09 -9.95
N GLU A 99 0.24 19.26 -9.23
CA GLU A 99 0.91 18.09 -9.82
C GLU A 99 -0.09 17.07 -10.35
N ARG A 100 -1.19 16.82 -9.62
CA ARG A 100 -2.29 15.98 -10.12
C ARG A 100 -2.84 16.51 -11.44
N ARG A 101 -3.06 17.82 -11.58
CA ARG A 101 -3.58 18.40 -12.82
C ARG A 101 -2.62 18.21 -14.00
N LEU A 102 -1.31 18.18 -13.77
CA LEU A 102 -0.31 17.93 -14.80
C LEU A 102 -0.24 16.44 -15.20
N LEU A 103 -0.47 15.53 -14.24
CA LEU A 103 -0.40 14.09 -14.47
C LEU A 103 -1.68 13.47 -15.04
N MET A 104 -2.85 14.10 -14.85
CA MET A 104 -4.14 13.53 -15.28
C MET A 104 -4.40 13.50 -16.80
N PRO A 105 -3.91 14.41 -17.66
CA PRO A 105 -4.27 14.44 -19.09
C PRO A 105 -3.99 13.15 -19.88
N PRO A 106 -2.86 12.43 -19.68
CA PRO A 106 -2.65 11.10 -20.28
C PRO A 106 -3.75 10.08 -19.92
N PHE A 107 -4.37 10.21 -18.76
CA PHE A 107 -5.35 9.23 -18.25
C PHE A 107 -6.81 9.54 -18.63
N HIS A 108 -7.07 10.42 -19.61
CA HIS A 108 -8.44 10.81 -20.00
C HIS A 108 -8.65 10.86 -21.52
N GLY A 109 -9.91 10.70 -21.93
CA GLY A 109 -10.37 10.92 -23.30
C GLY A 109 -9.78 9.95 -24.31
N GLU A 110 -9.42 10.47 -25.49
CA GLU A 110 -8.96 9.70 -26.64
C GLU A 110 -7.65 8.93 -26.36
N ARG A 111 -6.76 9.46 -25.53
CA ARG A 111 -5.50 8.79 -25.16
C ARG A 111 -5.72 7.45 -24.48
N MET A 112 -6.75 7.35 -23.63
CA MET A 112 -7.07 6.09 -22.95
C MET A 112 -7.51 5.00 -23.94
N GLN A 113 -8.17 5.38 -25.04
CA GLN A 113 -8.58 4.42 -26.08
C GLN A 113 -7.36 3.89 -26.84
N THR A 114 -6.43 4.76 -27.22
CA THR A 114 -5.15 4.35 -27.82
C THR A 114 -4.35 3.46 -26.87
N TYR A 115 -4.31 3.79 -25.59
CA TYR A 115 -3.64 2.98 -24.56
C TYR A 115 -4.27 1.60 -24.44
N GLY A 116 -5.61 1.50 -24.51
CA GLY A 116 -6.31 0.22 -24.50
C GLY A 116 -5.87 -0.72 -25.63
N GLN A 117 -5.74 -0.19 -26.86
CA GLN A 117 -5.25 -0.97 -28.01
C GLN A 117 -3.83 -1.49 -27.78
N LEU A 118 -2.93 -0.60 -27.34
CA LEU A 118 -1.54 -0.97 -27.07
C LEU A 118 -1.41 -1.99 -25.93
N ILE A 119 -2.25 -1.88 -24.88
CA ILE A 119 -2.30 -2.86 -23.80
C ILE A 119 -2.73 -4.24 -24.35
N CYS A 120 -3.75 -4.31 -25.20
CA CYS A 120 -4.15 -5.57 -25.85
C CYS A 120 -3.01 -6.18 -26.65
N GLU A 121 -2.31 -5.39 -27.48
CA GLU A 121 -1.16 -5.87 -28.26
C GLU A 121 -0.03 -6.42 -27.37
N LEU A 122 0.27 -5.74 -26.26
CA LEU A 122 1.29 -6.18 -25.30
C LEU A 122 0.90 -7.48 -24.60
N VAL A 123 -0.38 -7.61 -24.22
CA VAL A 123 -0.92 -8.83 -23.62
C VAL A 123 -0.88 -9.99 -24.63
N ASP A 124 -1.33 -9.77 -25.87
CA ASP A 124 -1.34 -10.80 -26.91
C ASP A 124 0.08 -11.29 -27.22
N LYS A 125 1.05 -10.37 -27.28
CA LYS A 125 2.47 -10.71 -27.43
C LYS A 125 2.98 -11.53 -26.25
N ALA A 126 2.67 -11.12 -25.02
CA ALA A 126 3.11 -11.83 -23.82
C ALA A 126 2.51 -13.25 -23.75
N MET A 127 1.21 -13.39 -24.07
CA MET A 127 0.52 -14.68 -24.10
C MET A 127 1.02 -15.59 -25.22
N SER A 128 1.38 -15.03 -26.38
CA SER A 128 1.93 -15.80 -27.51
C SER A 128 3.31 -16.39 -27.22
N SER A 129 4.03 -15.88 -26.21
CA SER A 129 5.31 -16.45 -25.78
C SER A 129 5.16 -17.68 -24.88
N LEU A 130 3.94 -17.97 -24.40
CA LEU A 130 3.64 -19.10 -23.54
C LEU A 130 3.35 -20.36 -24.37
N SER A 131 3.95 -21.48 -23.97
CA SER A 131 3.69 -22.79 -24.58
C SER A 131 2.48 -23.46 -23.92
N ILE A 132 1.57 -23.99 -24.74
CA ILE A 132 0.40 -24.78 -24.29
C ILE A 132 0.87 -25.93 -23.38
N GLY A 133 0.13 -26.18 -22.30
CA GLY A 133 0.44 -27.23 -21.32
C GLY A 133 1.57 -26.86 -20.35
N THR A 134 2.14 -25.66 -20.44
CA THR A 134 3.18 -25.18 -19.52
C THR A 134 2.56 -24.38 -18.38
N ARG A 135 3.03 -24.61 -17.16
CA ARG A 135 2.63 -23.79 -15.99
C ARG A 135 3.45 -22.51 -15.97
N PHE A 136 2.79 -21.40 -15.66
CA PHE A 136 3.45 -20.10 -15.49
C PHE A 136 2.86 -19.37 -14.28
N SER A 137 3.60 -18.38 -13.79
CA SER A 137 3.15 -17.48 -12.72
C SER A 137 2.31 -16.36 -13.32
N ALA A 138 1.02 -16.32 -12.99
CA ALA A 138 0.14 -15.24 -13.43
C ALA A 138 0.59 -13.88 -12.86
N ARG A 139 1.12 -13.87 -11.62
CA ARG A 139 1.65 -12.66 -10.97
C ARG A 139 2.83 -12.10 -11.76
N THR A 140 3.81 -12.95 -12.08
CA THR A 140 5.02 -12.54 -12.79
C THR A 140 4.69 -12.02 -14.18
N LEU A 141 3.84 -12.74 -14.92
CA LEU A 141 3.39 -12.31 -16.25
C LEU A 141 2.65 -10.96 -16.19
N ALA A 142 1.71 -10.81 -15.24
CA ALA A 142 0.97 -9.57 -15.09
C ALA A 142 1.88 -8.38 -14.69
N GLN A 143 2.88 -8.61 -13.84
CA GLN A 143 3.86 -7.60 -13.45
C GLN A 143 4.72 -7.16 -14.65
N GLU A 144 5.21 -8.12 -15.45
CA GLU A 144 5.99 -7.85 -16.66
C GLU A 144 5.20 -7.03 -17.68
N ILE A 145 3.95 -7.43 -17.95
CA ILE A 145 3.04 -6.71 -18.85
C ILE A 145 2.77 -5.30 -18.30
N SER A 146 2.44 -5.18 -17.00
CA SER A 146 2.10 -3.88 -16.39
C SER A 146 3.28 -2.91 -16.43
N LEU A 147 4.50 -3.40 -16.18
CA LEU A 147 5.72 -2.60 -16.28
C LEU A 147 5.99 -2.17 -17.73
N GLU A 148 5.81 -3.08 -18.69
CA GLU A 148 5.97 -2.74 -20.10
C GLU A 148 4.95 -1.70 -20.56
N VAL A 149 3.70 -1.82 -20.12
CA VAL A 149 2.63 -0.85 -20.35
C VAL A 149 3.03 0.51 -19.77
N ILE A 150 3.34 0.63 -18.48
CA ILE A 150 3.61 1.95 -17.89
C ILE A 150 4.83 2.63 -18.54
N LEU A 151 5.88 1.87 -18.86
CA LEU A 151 7.11 2.40 -19.47
C LEU A 151 6.90 2.89 -20.91
N LYS A 152 6.14 2.15 -21.73
CA LYS A 152 5.85 2.55 -23.13
C LYS A 152 4.73 3.59 -23.20
N VAL A 153 3.63 3.33 -22.51
CA VAL A 153 2.37 4.05 -22.69
C VAL A 153 2.36 5.38 -21.93
N VAL A 154 2.86 5.38 -20.69
CA VAL A 154 2.83 6.57 -19.84
C VAL A 154 4.14 7.33 -19.89
N PHE A 155 5.28 6.63 -19.86
CA PHE A 155 6.59 7.29 -19.92
C PHE A 155 7.14 7.50 -21.33
N GLY A 156 6.55 6.87 -22.36
CA GLY A 156 6.98 7.06 -23.76
C GLY A 156 8.42 6.57 -24.03
N ILE A 157 8.90 5.58 -23.28
CA ILE A 157 10.27 5.09 -23.40
C ILE A 157 10.33 4.02 -24.49
N ASP A 158 10.81 4.42 -25.67
CA ASP A 158 10.96 3.54 -26.84
C ASP A 158 12.39 3.03 -27.07
N ARG A 159 13.40 3.55 -26.35
CA ARG A 159 14.78 3.06 -26.48
C ARG A 159 14.99 1.75 -25.72
N GLU A 160 15.23 0.66 -26.43
CA GLU A 160 15.40 -0.70 -25.90
C GLU A 160 16.40 -0.76 -24.72
N ASP A 161 17.60 -0.19 -24.86
CA ASP A 161 18.62 -0.20 -23.80
C ASP A 161 18.17 0.48 -22.49
N CYS A 162 17.39 1.55 -22.60
CA CYS A 162 16.88 2.29 -21.45
C CYS A 162 15.67 1.59 -20.83
N PHE A 163 14.85 0.98 -21.69
CA PHE A 163 13.66 0.24 -21.31
C PHE A 163 14.02 -0.98 -20.47
N ASP A 164 14.94 -1.83 -20.95
CA ASP A 164 15.30 -3.08 -20.25
C ASP A 164 15.95 -2.81 -18.90
N ARG A 165 16.85 -1.82 -18.84
CA ARG A 165 17.50 -1.43 -17.59
C ARG A 165 16.50 -0.89 -16.57
N LEU A 166 15.57 -0.04 -16.99
CA LEU A 166 14.57 0.53 -16.08
C LEU A 166 13.53 -0.53 -15.65
N LYS A 167 13.11 -1.40 -16.57
CA LYS A 167 12.24 -2.55 -16.27
C LYS A 167 12.88 -3.44 -15.21
N SER A 168 14.14 -3.83 -15.38
CA SER A 168 14.86 -4.64 -14.39
C SER A 168 14.95 -3.98 -13.00
N LEU A 169 15.28 -2.68 -12.94
CA LEU A 169 15.34 -1.95 -11.68
C LEU A 169 13.97 -1.84 -10.99
N MET A 170 12.91 -1.59 -11.76
CA MET A 170 11.55 -1.50 -11.24
C MET A 170 10.99 -2.85 -10.80
N THR A 171 11.31 -3.94 -11.49
CA THR A 171 10.99 -5.30 -11.05
C THR A 171 11.68 -5.60 -9.73
N ASN A 172 13.01 -5.43 -9.64
CA ASN A 172 13.75 -5.65 -8.39
C ASN A 172 13.23 -4.79 -7.23
N PHE A 173 12.88 -3.54 -7.50
CA PHE A 173 12.30 -2.65 -6.50
C PHE A 173 10.92 -3.16 -6.06
N THR A 174 10.05 -3.52 -6.99
CA THR A 174 8.70 -4.03 -6.69
C THR A 174 8.78 -5.36 -5.93
N ASP A 175 9.71 -6.24 -6.29
CA ASP A 175 9.94 -7.51 -5.60
C ASP A 175 10.52 -7.28 -4.19
N SER A 176 11.31 -6.21 -3.99
CA SER A 176 11.77 -5.84 -2.65
C SER A 176 10.66 -5.27 -1.75
N LEU A 177 9.63 -4.65 -2.35
CA LEU A 177 8.39 -4.26 -1.67
C LEU A 177 7.44 -5.44 -1.50
N ASP A 178 7.58 -6.46 -2.35
CA ASP A 178 6.93 -7.75 -2.20
C ASP A 178 7.62 -8.51 -1.08
N LEU A 179 7.25 -8.14 0.14
CA LEU A 179 7.76 -8.74 1.36
C LEU A 179 7.39 -10.25 1.51
N SER A 180 6.86 -10.87 0.45
CA SER A 180 6.58 -12.30 0.31
C SER A 180 7.74 -13.16 -0.19
N GLU A 181 8.71 -12.63 -0.95
CA GLU A 181 9.64 -13.50 -1.71
C GLU A 181 11.04 -13.69 -1.08
N ASN A 182 11.30 -13.14 0.11
CA ASN A 182 12.58 -13.33 0.82
C ASN A 182 12.63 -14.65 1.62
N GLN A 183 12.16 -15.75 1.02
CA GLN A 183 11.97 -17.07 1.64
C GLN A 183 13.28 -17.80 1.97
N GLN A 184 14.44 -17.30 1.53
CA GLN A 184 15.75 -17.94 1.75
C GLN A 184 16.62 -17.28 2.82
N ALA A 185 16.28 -16.09 3.31
CA ALA A 185 16.85 -15.57 4.54
C ALA A 185 15.90 -15.93 5.69
N SER A 186 16.28 -16.96 6.46
CA SER A 186 15.59 -17.42 7.66
C SER A 186 14.87 -16.27 8.40
N PRO A 187 13.55 -16.36 8.68
CA PRO A 187 12.75 -15.28 9.28
C PRO A 187 13.30 -14.82 10.64
N TYR A 188 14.13 -15.65 11.27
CA TYR A 188 14.83 -15.33 12.50
C TYR A 188 15.95 -14.30 12.33
N LYS A 189 16.54 -14.11 11.13
CA LYS A 189 17.66 -13.17 10.95
C LYS A 189 17.19 -11.72 10.88
N ALA A 190 16.11 -11.44 10.15
CA ALA A 190 15.49 -10.11 10.12
C ALA A 190 14.88 -9.75 11.48
N LEU A 191 14.12 -10.68 12.09
CA LEU A 191 13.58 -10.48 13.43
C LEU A 191 14.67 -10.32 14.50
N ARG A 192 15.77 -11.07 14.43
CA ARG A 192 16.91 -10.94 15.37
C ARG A 192 17.68 -9.66 15.16
N THR A 193 17.92 -9.22 13.93
CA THR A 193 18.57 -7.93 13.68
C THR A 193 17.69 -6.76 14.14
N SER A 194 16.38 -6.80 13.87
CA SER A 194 15.44 -5.77 14.36
C SER A 194 15.27 -5.81 15.89
N PHE A 195 15.27 -7.00 16.51
CA PHE A 195 15.18 -7.16 17.96
C PHE A 195 16.49 -6.79 18.68
N ASP A 196 17.66 -7.16 18.15
CA ASP A 196 18.97 -6.79 18.68
C ASP A 196 19.21 -5.28 18.56
N ILE A 197 18.76 -4.65 17.46
CA ILE A 197 18.78 -3.19 17.31
C ILE A 197 17.83 -2.52 18.31
N PHE A 198 16.60 -3.04 18.48
CA PHE A 198 15.62 -2.54 19.45
C PHE A 198 16.13 -2.65 20.90
N VAL A 199 16.69 -3.79 21.30
CA VAL A 199 17.25 -3.98 22.65
C VAL A 199 18.47 -3.07 22.88
N LYS A 200 19.34 -2.90 21.87
CA LYS A 200 20.54 -2.06 21.99
C LYS A 200 20.22 -0.56 22.00
N THR A 201 19.20 -0.11 21.26
CA THR A 201 18.71 1.29 21.29
C THR A 201 17.86 1.59 22.53
N HIS A 202 17.09 0.63 23.04
CA HIS A 202 16.33 0.81 24.28
C HIS A 202 17.24 0.86 25.51
N LYS A 203 18.32 0.06 25.53
CA LYS A 203 19.31 0.08 26.62
C LYS A 203 20.17 1.36 26.63
N LEU A 204 20.53 1.91 25.46
CA LEU A 204 21.17 3.23 25.35
C LEU A 204 20.21 4.39 25.68
N GLY A 205 18.93 4.28 25.32
CA GLY A 205 17.91 5.29 25.60
C GLY A 205 17.58 5.43 27.09
N LEU A 206 17.59 4.32 27.83
CA LEU A 206 17.37 4.28 29.28
C LEU A 206 18.57 4.78 30.11
N GLU A 207 19.79 4.77 29.55
CA GLU A 207 21.00 5.33 30.21
C GLU A 207 21.16 6.84 29.98
N ILE A 208 20.56 7.41 28.91
CA ILE A 208 20.78 8.81 28.50
C ILE A 208 19.60 9.73 28.87
N VAL A 209 18.36 9.22 28.90
CA VAL A 209 17.17 10.05 29.13
C VAL A 209 16.31 9.42 30.23
N GLY A 210 16.46 9.94 31.44
CA GLY A 210 15.52 9.69 32.51
C GLY A 210 14.11 10.11 32.10
N ASP A 211 13.16 9.19 32.26
CA ASP A 211 11.70 9.31 32.19
C ASP A 211 11.13 10.56 31.50
N SER A 212 11.28 10.64 30.17
CA SER A 212 10.29 11.31 29.32
C SER A 212 10.62 11.13 27.84
N LEU A 213 9.56 10.95 27.06
CA LEU A 213 9.48 10.90 25.58
C LEU A 213 9.33 9.50 25.00
N ALA A 214 8.08 9.07 24.92
CA ALA A 214 7.64 7.97 24.06
C ALA A 214 7.71 8.43 22.59
N LEU A 215 8.63 7.82 21.82
CA LEU A 215 8.70 7.98 20.38
C LEU A 215 7.94 6.86 19.66
N GLU A 216 7.17 7.33 18.68
CA GLU A 216 6.33 6.62 17.73
C GLU A 216 7.11 5.54 16.97
N THR A 217 6.50 4.37 16.76
CA THR A 217 7.10 3.32 15.93
C THR A 217 6.12 2.74 14.93
N TYR A 218 6.66 2.67 13.71
CA TYR A 218 6.17 2.12 12.46
C TYR A 218 5.70 0.67 12.56
N THR A 219 4.65 0.34 11.81
CA THR A 219 4.21 -1.04 11.52
C THR A 219 4.17 -1.28 10.01
N PRO A 220 4.87 -2.29 9.46
CA PRO A 220 4.70 -2.70 8.06
C PRO A 220 3.60 -3.76 7.90
N LEU A 221 2.86 -3.65 6.80
CA LEU A 221 1.78 -4.52 6.32
C LEU A 221 2.32 -5.54 5.31
N ILE A 222 1.95 -6.83 5.42
CA ILE A 222 2.12 -7.85 4.37
C ILE A 222 1.06 -8.95 4.55
N TRP A 223 0.35 -9.29 3.47
CA TRP A 223 0.26 -10.64 2.85
C TRP A 223 -1.03 -10.79 2.00
N LEU A 224 -0.87 -11.12 0.71
CA LEU A 224 -1.87 -11.79 -0.12
C LEU A 224 -1.17 -12.67 -1.18
N ASN A 225 -1.87 -13.75 -1.53
CA ASN A 225 -1.38 -15.02 -2.08
C ASN A 225 -0.84 -15.01 -3.52
N SER A 226 0.02 -15.99 -3.83
CA SER A 226 0.42 -16.39 -5.19
C SER A 226 -0.67 -17.26 -5.85
N VAL A 227 -1.19 -16.86 -7.01
CA VAL A 227 -2.11 -17.65 -7.85
C VAL A 227 -1.33 -18.20 -9.05
N ILE A 228 -1.28 -19.52 -9.19
CA ILE A 228 -0.68 -20.23 -10.33
C ILE A 228 -1.82 -20.70 -11.25
N ILE A 229 -1.76 -20.35 -12.53
CA ILE A 229 -2.75 -20.72 -13.55
C ILE A 229 -2.09 -21.66 -14.56
N THR A 230 -2.83 -22.65 -15.06
CA THR A 230 -2.41 -23.53 -16.16
C THR A 230 -3.27 -23.22 -17.38
N LEU A 231 -2.65 -22.92 -18.52
CA LEU A 231 -3.35 -22.76 -19.81
C LEU A 231 -3.59 -24.15 -20.43
N ASN A 232 -4.86 -24.46 -20.70
CA ASN A 232 -5.29 -25.61 -21.50
C ASN A 232 -5.42 -25.22 -22.97
#